data_AF-A0A936P9Y3-F1
#
_entry.id   AF-A0A936P9Y3-F1
#
_cell.length_a   1.000
_cell.length_b   1.000
_cell.length_c   1.000
_cell.angle_alpha   90.00
_cell.angle_beta   90.00
_cell.angle_gamma   90.00
#
_symmetry.space_group_name_H-M   'P 1'
#
loop_
_entity.id
_entity.type
_entity.pdbx_description
1 polymer ?
#
loop_
_entity_poly.entity_id
_entity_poly.type
_entity_poly.pdbx_seq_one_letter_code
_entity_poly.pdbx_strand_id
1 'polypeptide(L)'
;MLLDVTAVEARPEFLLDLEFENGERRRFDMSPYLHYPIFRRLENPGFFSLARAEHGTVVWPGDIDIAPETLYELSVPVETCQP
;
A
#
# COMPACT_ATOMS: atom_id res chain seq x y z
N MET A 1 -9.25 -13.88 6.64
CA MET A 1 -8.24 -14.54 5.79
C MET A 1 -7.07 -13.57 5.70
N LEU A 2 -5.86 -14.06 5.90
CA LEU A 2 -4.65 -13.29 5.63
C LEU A 2 -4.41 -13.44 4.13
N LEU A 3 -4.41 -12.34 3.39
CA LEU A 3 -4.08 -12.33 1.98
C LEU A 3 -2.77 -11.59 1.83
N ASP A 4 -1.75 -12.28 1.33
CA ASP A 4 -0.45 -11.68 1.11
C ASP A 4 -0.50 -10.67 -0.04
N VAL A 5 0.17 -9.53 0.13
CA VAL A 5 0.41 -8.56 -0.94
C VAL A 5 1.50 -9.11 -1.85
N THR A 6 1.16 -9.32 -3.12
CA THR A 6 2.07 -9.84 -4.14
C THR A 6 2.71 -8.74 -4.97
N ALA A 7 2.02 -7.60 -5.14
CA ALA A 7 2.56 -6.43 -5.81
C ALA A 7 2.01 -5.14 -5.21
N VAL A 8 2.81 -4.08 -5.31
CA VAL A 8 2.40 -2.72 -4.93
C VAL A 8 2.98 -1.71 -5.92
N GLU A 9 2.16 -0.74 -6.30
CA GLU A 9 2.57 0.43 -7.07
C GLU A 9 2.19 1.70 -6.29
N ALA A 10 3.19 2.54 -6.02
CA ALA A 10 2.96 3.86 -5.45
C ALA A 10 2.50 4.83 -6.54
N ARG A 11 1.35 5.46 -6.30
CA ARG A 11 0.72 6.43 -7.20
C ARG A 11 0.87 7.85 -6.63
N PRO A 12 0.66 8.89 -7.44
CA PRO A 12 0.49 10.25 -6.93
C PRO A 12 -0.61 10.33 -5.87
N GLU A 13 -0.62 11.40 -5.08
CA GLU A 13 -1.61 11.62 -4.00
C GLU A 13 -1.54 10.60 -2.85
N PHE A 14 -0.37 9.97 -2.65
CA PHE A 14 -0.13 9.00 -1.58
C PHE A 14 -1.05 7.77 -1.62
N LEU A 15 -1.43 7.38 -2.83
CA LEU A 15 -2.22 6.18 -3.08
C LEU A 15 -1.31 4.98 -3.35
N LEU A 16 -1.72 3.80 -2.89
CA LEU A 16 -1.07 2.52 -3.19
C LEU A 16 -2.04 1.64 -3.95
N ASP A 17 -1.64 1.21 -5.15
CA ASP A 17 -2.32 0.15 -5.87
C ASP A 17 -1.69 -1.18 -5.45
N LEU A 18 -2.51 -2.06 -4.87
CA LEU A 18 -2.11 -3.33 -4.28
C LEU A 18 -2.68 -4.47 -5.12
N GLU A 19 -1.88 -5.51 -5.30
CA GLU A 19 -2.34 -6.82 -5.79
C GLU A 19 -2.16 -7.85 -4.68
N PHE A 20 -3.22 -8.61 -4.42
CA PHE A 20 -3.24 -9.67 -3.42
C PHE A 20 -3.09 -11.05 -4.10
N GLU A 21 -2.66 -12.06 -3.35
CA GLU A 21 -2.45 -13.42 -3.86
C GLU A 21 -3.70 -14.08 -4.47
N ASN A 22 -4.89 -13.61 -4.11
CA ASN A 22 -6.16 -14.09 -4.67
C ASN A 22 -6.51 -13.44 -6.03
N GLY A 23 -5.66 -12.56 -6.54
CA GLY A 23 -5.87 -11.81 -7.78
C GLY A 23 -6.71 -10.55 -7.62
N GLU A 24 -7.16 -10.21 -6.41
CA GLU A 24 -7.83 -8.93 -6.17
C GLU A 24 -6.83 -7.78 -6.26
N ARG A 25 -7.29 -6.69 -6.89
CA ARG A 25 -6.60 -5.41 -6.89
C ARG A 25 -7.36 -4.43 -6.05
N ARG A 26 -6.64 -3.75 -5.16
CA ARG A 26 -7.24 -2.80 -4.22
C ARG A 26 -6.39 -1.54 -4.14
N ARG A 27 -7.01 -0.42 -3.87
CA ARG A 27 -6.36 0.88 -3.70
C ARG A 27 -6.45 1.33 -2.25
N PHE A 28 -5.30 1.63 -1.66
CA PHE A 28 -5.18 2.12 -0.30
C PHE A 28 -4.78 3.60 -0.30
N ASP A 29 -5.45 4.42 0.51
CA ASP A 29 -5.13 5.84 0.68
C ASP A 29 -4.29 6.04 1.95
N MET A 30 -3.04 6.49 1.77
CA MET A 30 -2.12 6.71 2.89
C MET A 30 -2.31 8.09 3.54
N SER A 31 -2.99 9.04 2.88
CA SER A 31 -3.20 10.41 3.37
C SER A 31 -3.72 10.51 4.80
N PRO A 32 -4.76 9.75 5.23
CA PRO A 32 -5.24 9.81 6.60
C PRO A 32 -4.23 9.28 7.62
N TYR A 33 -3.15 8.60 7.22
CA TYR A 33 -2.13 8.05 8.13
C TYR A 33 -0.85 8.89 8.17
N LEU A 34 -0.63 9.80 7.21
CA LEU A 34 0.58 10.63 7.16
C LEU A 34 0.79 11.51 8.41
N HIS A 35 -0.29 11.80 9.16
CA HIS A 35 -0.21 12.54 10.41
C HIS A 35 0.46 11.77 11.56
N TYR A 36 0.57 10.43 11.46
CA TYR A 36 1.24 9.64 12.49
C TYR A 36 2.76 9.82 12.42
N PRO A 37 3.45 9.98 13.57
CA PRO A 37 4.90 10.23 13.59
C PRO A 37 5.74 9.19 12.83
N ILE A 38 5.31 7.92 12.83
CA ILE A 38 5.99 6.82 12.14
C ILE A 38 5.92 6.94 10.60
N PHE A 39 4.86 7.56 10.08
CA PHE A 39 4.62 7.70 8.64
C PHE A 39 5.03 9.06 8.07
N ARG A 40 5.54 9.98 8.89
CA ARG A 40 6.02 11.30 8.45
C ARG A 40 7.03 11.25 7.30
N ARG A 41 7.85 10.20 7.22
CA ARG A 41 8.80 10.02 6.11
C ARG A 41 8.10 9.80 4.77
N LEU A 42 6.89 9.24 4.79
CA LEU A 42 6.08 8.99 3.61
C LEU A 42 5.45 10.27 3.04
N GLU A 43 5.46 11.39 3.77
CA GLU A 43 5.06 12.70 3.23
C GLU A 43 6.00 13.16 2.09
N ASN A 44 7.21 12.60 2.00
CA ASN A 44 8.11 12.84 0.88
C ASN A 44 7.72 11.89 -0.29
N PRO A 45 7.26 12.42 -1.43
CA PRO A 45 6.83 11.58 -2.55
C PRO A 45 7.92 10.65 -3.10
N GLY A 46 9.18 11.09 -3.07
CA GLY A 46 10.31 10.28 -3.53
C GLY A 46 10.67 9.15 -2.56
N PHE A 47 10.32 9.29 -1.28
CA PHE A 47 10.44 8.21 -0.31
C PHE A 47 9.22 7.29 -0.39
N PHE A 48 8.02 7.85 -0.54
CA PHE A 48 6.79 7.09 -0.73
C PHE A 48 6.85 6.17 -1.96
N SER A 49 7.46 6.63 -3.06
CA SER A 49 7.65 5.83 -4.27
C SER A 49 8.56 4.61 -4.10
N LEU A 50 9.23 4.47 -2.95
CA LEU A 50 10.06 3.31 -2.62
C LEU A 50 9.26 2.17 -2.00
N ALA A 51 7.93 2.27 -1.97
CA ALA A 51 7.03 1.19 -1.56
C ALA A 51 7.33 -0.08 -2.36
N ARG A 52 7.45 -1.21 -1.67
CA ARG A 52 7.64 -2.53 -2.29
C ARG A 52 6.92 -3.60 -1.50
N ALA A 53 6.45 -4.63 -2.19
CA ALA A 53 5.87 -5.80 -1.57
C ALA A 53 7.00 -6.74 -1.14
N GLU A 54 7.08 -7.06 0.14
CA GLU A 54 8.07 -7.97 0.70
C GLU A 54 7.46 -8.74 1.86
N HIS A 55 7.73 -10.04 1.96
CA HIS A 55 7.19 -10.91 3.03
C HIS A 55 5.64 -10.86 3.16
N GLY A 56 4.93 -10.66 2.04
CA GLY A 56 3.45 -10.59 2.03
C GLY A 56 2.88 -9.25 2.51
N THR A 57 3.72 -8.25 2.77
CA THR A 57 3.33 -6.93 3.27
C THR A 57 3.91 -5.81 2.41
N VAL A 58 3.47 -4.56 2.60
CA VAL A 58 4.09 -3.39 1.96
C VAL A 58 5.11 -2.79 2.90
N VAL A 59 6.33 -2.62 2.41
CA VAL A 59 7.45 -2.06 3.16
C VAL A 59 8.07 -0.86 2.44
N TRP A 60 8.64 0.04 3.24
CA TRP A 60 9.51 1.13 2.82
C TRP A 60 10.88 1.00 3.50
N PRO A 61 11.91 1.69 3.00
CA PRO A 61 13.19 1.76 3.70
C PRO A 61 13.05 2.29 5.13
N GLY A 62 13.86 1.79 6.06
CA GLY A 62 13.87 2.28 7.45
C GLY A 62 12.74 1.74 8.33
N ASP A 63 12.43 0.46 8.16
CA ASP A 63 11.56 -0.33 9.05
C ASP A 63 10.13 0.23 9.15
N ILE A 64 9.62 0.75 8.04
CA ILE A 64 8.23 1.17 7.91
C ILE A 64 7.52 0.12 7.08
N ASP A 65 6.53 -0.53 7.67
CA ASP A 65 5.68 -1.51 7.03
C ASP A 65 4.20 -1.30 7.41
N ILE A 66 3.30 -1.80 6.56
CA ILE A 66 1.86 -1.82 6.83
C ILE A 66 1.37 -3.23 6.56
N ALA A 67 0.92 -3.91 7.63
CA ALA A 67 0.45 -5.27 7.57
C ALA A 67 -0.63 -5.49 6.48
N PRO A 68 -0.63 -6.66 5.82
CA PRO A 68 -1.58 -6.97 4.75
C PRO A 68 -3.03 -6.91 5.22
N GLU A 69 -3.32 -7.25 6.49
CA GLU A 69 -4.68 -7.13 7.03
C GLU A 69 -5.18 -5.68 7.01
N THR A 70 -4.35 -4.74 7.46
CA THR A 70 -4.67 -3.31 7.45
C THR A 70 -4.87 -2.79 6.03
N LEU A 71 -3.97 -3.20 5.12
CA LEU A 71 -4.08 -2.84 3.71
C LEU A 71 -5.37 -3.37 3.11
N TYR A 72 -5.75 -4.62 3.39
CA TYR A 72 -6.95 -5.23 2.83
C TYR A 72 -8.24 -4.62 3.40
N GLU A 73 -8.32 -4.45 4.73
CA GLU A 73 -9.50 -3.94 5.42
C GLU A 73 -9.84 -2.48 5.03
N LEU A 74 -8.82 -1.65 4.85
CA LEU A 74 -8.98 -0.20 4.68
C LEU A 74 -8.81 0.26 3.23
N SER A 75 -8.37 -0.63 2.34
CA SER A 75 -8.36 -0.37 0.89
C SER A 75 -9.73 -0.59 0.27
N VAL A 76 -9.95 0.03 -0.88
CA VAL A 76 -11.13 -0.18 -1.72
C VAL A 76 -10.79 -1.06 -2.92
N PRO A 77 -11.66 -2.01 -3.31
CA PRO A 77 -11.44 -2.78 -4.52
C PRO A 77 -11.40 -1.85 -5.73
N VAL A 78 -10.37 -1.98 -6.56
CA VAL A 78 -10.31 -1.30 -7.85
C VAL A 78 -10.71 -2.30 -8.91
N GLU A 79 -11.93 -2.15 -9.42
CA GLU A 79 -12.30 -2.80 -10.67
C GLU A 79 -11.34 -2.27 -11.75
N THR A 80 -10.46 -3.13 -12.26
CA THR A 80 -9.83 -2.86 -13.54
C THR A 80 -10.97 -2.81 -14.55
N CYS A 81 -11.45 -1.62 -14.87
CA CYS A 81 -12.25 -1.40 -16.05
C CYS A 81 -11.35 -1.76 -17.24
N GLN A 82 -11.37 -3.03 -17.62
CA GLN A 82 -10.69 -3.51 -18.81
C GLN A 82 -11.39 -2.89 -20.02
N PRO A 83 -10.66 -2.27 -20.96
CA PRO A 83 -11.22 -1.91 -22.26
C PRO A 83 -11.64 -3.15 -23.06
#